data_AF-A0A137STQ6-F1
#
_entry.id   AF-A0A137STQ6-F1
#
_cell.length_a   1.000
_cell.length_b   1.000
_cell.length_c   1.000
_cell.angle_alpha   90.00
_cell.angle_beta   90.00
_cell.angle_gamma   90.00
#
_symmetry.space_group_name_H-M   'P 1'
#
loop_
_entity.id
_entity.type
_entity.pdbx_description
1 polymer ?
#
loop_
_entity_poly.entity_id
_entity_poly.type
_entity_poly.pdbx_seq_one_letter_code
_entity_poly.pdbx_strand_id
1 'polypeptide(L)'
;EAYKRKYKTAGKSWYEYDQNKKGNSWKAKLQFDIDRMINKSKSWEEFLENMESLDYEIKFGKHIAFRHKDKQRFTRAKTIGEDYTEERLKERIAEREFINTPTVKKRIGNVIDMNTNAKVKESKGYEYWATKHNLNTMAESVIFIREHGIKSVQQLDEFIQKTADERQNLQDKIKAIDKKMEQLSTTMEQVHIVKKYRAYYKEYKVNPSDRAFFEEYKAQITPYENALSELKTTYSKLPNSKDILANLDKLQDKKNTLMQEYSSTKPTMDELYQIRKNYGIYMGKEMER
;
A
#
# COMPACT_ATOMS: atom_id res chain seq x y z
N GLU A 1 -2.45 18.91 -2.61
CA GLU A 1 -3.14 19.70 -1.56
C GLU A 1 -4.62 19.35 -1.35
N ALA A 2 -5.28 18.65 -2.27
CA ALA A 2 -6.72 18.31 -2.19
C ALA A 2 -7.15 17.33 -1.09
N TYR A 3 -6.21 16.70 -0.35
CA TYR A 3 -6.53 15.85 0.81
C TYR A 3 -6.78 16.67 2.09
N LYS A 4 -6.55 17.99 2.06
CA LYS A 4 -6.72 18.86 3.23
C LYS A 4 -8.13 19.45 3.27
N ARG A 5 -8.88 18.95 4.27
CA ARG A 5 -10.12 19.48 4.87
C ARG A 5 -11.45 19.05 4.25
N LYS A 6 -11.72 17.73 4.26
CA LYS A 6 -13.10 17.22 4.28
C LYS A 6 -13.71 17.23 5.69
N TYR A 7 -12.87 17.23 6.72
CA TYR A 7 -13.28 17.05 8.13
C TYR A 7 -12.85 18.23 9.02
N LYS A 8 -13.71 18.59 9.97
CA LYS A 8 -13.52 19.65 10.98
C LYS A 8 -12.46 19.25 11.99
N THR A 9 -11.23 19.68 11.74
CA THR A 9 -10.12 19.61 12.71
C THR A 9 -10.06 20.84 13.59
N ALA A 10 -9.67 20.70 14.86
CA ALA A 10 -9.41 21.84 15.73
C ALA A 10 -8.28 22.75 15.17
N GLY A 11 -8.37 24.05 15.44
CA GLY A 11 -7.37 25.03 15.02
C GLY A 11 -5.96 24.66 15.52
N LYS A 12 -4.94 24.88 14.68
CA LYS A 12 -3.54 24.57 15.01
C LYS A 12 -2.85 25.82 15.56
N SER A 13 -2.14 25.66 16.68
CA SER A 13 -1.20 26.68 17.14
C SER A 13 0.00 26.77 16.19
N TRP A 14 0.69 27.93 16.17
CA TRP A 14 1.93 28.13 15.39
C TRP A 14 2.97 27.02 15.66
N TYR A 15 3.12 26.61 16.93
CA TYR A 15 4.03 25.52 17.31
C TYR A 15 3.60 24.16 16.72
N GLU A 16 2.29 23.86 16.72
CA GLU A 16 1.78 22.63 16.11
C GLU A 16 1.97 22.62 14.58
N TYR A 17 1.89 23.78 13.94
CA TYR A 17 2.13 23.93 12.50
C TYR A 17 3.60 23.65 12.14
N ASP A 18 4.55 24.24 12.87
CA ASP A 18 5.99 24.03 12.66
C ASP A 18 6.41 22.56 12.88
N GLN A 19 5.92 21.93 13.96
CA GLN A 19 6.20 20.51 14.22
C GLN A 19 5.58 19.57 13.17
N ASN A 20 4.42 19.93 12.62
CA ASN A 20 3.80 19.18 11.53
C ASN A 20 4.60 19.31 10.22
N LYS A 21 5.14 20.50 9.93
CA LYS A 21 6.01 20.71 8.76
C LYS A 21 7.31 19.91 8.85
N LYS A 22 7.83 19.71 10.08
CA LYS A 22 9.03 18.90 10.38
C LYS A 22 8.75 17.40 10.49
N GLY A 23 7.50 16.94 10.30
CA GLY A 23 7.11 15.52 10.39
C GLY A 23 7.02 14.96 11.81
N ASN A 24 7.23 15.77 12.84
CA ASN A 24 7.29 15.34 14.25
C ASN A 24 5.92 15.42 14.97
N SER A 25 4.84 15.75 14.25
CA SER A 25 3.52 15.89 14.86
C SER A 25 2.84 14.54 15.09
N TRP A 26 2.94 14.04 16.32
CA TRP A 26 2.22 12.85 16.77
C TRP A 26 0.70 12.95 16.57
N LYS A 27 0.14 14.15 16.67
CA LYS A 27 -1.29 14.40 16.44
C LYS A 27 -1.65 14.23 14.96
N ALA A 28 -0.81 14.71 14.03
CA ALA A 28 -1.02 14.52 12.60
C ALA A 28 -0.79 13.07 12.16
N LYS A 29 0.20 12.39 12.76
CA LYS A 29 0.43 10.95 12.55
C LYS A 29 -0.78 10.13 12.98
N LEU A 30 -1.27 10.35 14.20
CA LEU A 30 -2.49 9.69 14.70
C LEU A 30 -3.71 9.99 13.83
N GLN A 31 -3.89 11.24 13.39
CA GLN A 31 -4.98 11.61 12.48
C GLN A 31 -4.92 10.80 11.18
N PHE A 32 -3.73 10.72 10.57
CA PHE A 32 -3.51 9.98 9.34
C PHE A 32 -3.77 8.48 9.52
N ASP A 33 -3.27 7.88 10.61
CA ASP A 33 -3.46 6.47 10.90
C ASP A 33 -4.94 6.13 11.13
N ILE A 34 -5.67 6.97 11.87
CA ILE A 34 -7.12 6.83 12.05
C ILE A 34 -7.85 6.87 10.70
N ASP A 35 -7.58 7.88 9.87
CA ASP A 35 -8.23 8.01 8.56
C ASP A 35 -7.89 6.83 7.63
N ARG A 36 -6.66 6.31 7.71
CA ARG A 36 -6.22 5.15 6.96
C ARG A 36 -6.91 3.86 7.44
N MET A 37 -7.11 3.69 8.74
CA MET A 37 -7.72 2.48 9.30
C MET A 37 -9.24 2.46 9.12
N ILE A 38 -9.92 3.61 9.18
CA ILE A 38 -11.34 3.71 8.77
C ILE A 38 -11.52 3.25 7.32
N ASN A 39 -10.56 3.56 6.45
CA ASN A 39 -10.53 3.09 5.05
C ASN A 39 -10.12 1.62 4.88
N LYS A 40 -9.78 0.89 5.96
CA LYS A 40 -9.49 -0.55 5.87
C LYS A 40 -10.55 -1.38 6.58
N SER A 41 -11.11 -0.89 7.67
CA SER A 41 -12.08 -1.60 8.48
C SER A 41 -13.49 -1.55 7.91
N LYS A 42 -14.23 -2.64 8.15
CA LYS A 42 -15.67 -2.80 7.84
C LYS A 42 -16.53 -2.68 9.10
N SER A 43 -15.99 -3.01 10.27
CA SER A 43 -16.65 -2.81 11.56
C SER A 43 -15.84 -1.95 12.52
N TRP A 44 -16.48 -1.53 13.62
CA TRP A 44 -15.82 -0.81 14.69
C TRP A 44 -14.75 -1.66 15.38
N GLU A 45 -15.02 -2.94 15.56
CA GLU A 45 -14.10 -3.90 16.17
C GLU A 45 -12.85 -4.09 15.29
N GLU A 46 -13.04 -4.26 13.97
CA GLU A 46 -11.92 -4.37 13.02
C GLU A 46 -11.09 -3.07 12.96
N PHE A 47 -11.69 -1.90 13.19
CA PHE A 47 -10.96 -0.65 13.33
C PHE A 47 -10.06 -0.62 14.56
N LEU A 48 -10.53 -1.14 15.69
CA LEU A 48 -9.73 -1.20 16.91
C LEU A 48 -8.56 -2.17 16.75
N GLU A 49 -8.80 -3.37 16.23
CA GLU A 49 -7.75 -4.36 15.94
C GLU A 49 -6.70 -3.81 14.99
N ASN A 50 -7.13 -3.13 13.92
CA ASN A 50 -6.22 -2.50 12.97
C ASN A 50 -5.39 -1.37 13.61
N MET A 51 -5.96 -0.60 14.54
CA MET A 51 -5.21 0.41 15.29
C MET A 51 -4.21 -0.21 16.27
N GLU A 52 -4.58 -1.29 16.95
CA GLU A 52 -3.65 -2.05 17.81
C GLU A 52 -2.51 -2.69 17.02
N SER A 53 -2.77 -3.16 15.80
CA SER A 53 -1.73 -3.68 14.88
C SER A 53 -0.70 -2.62 14.47
N LEU A 54 -1.05 -1.33 14.60
CA LEU A 54 -0.15 -0.19 14.39
C LEU A 54 0.52 0.28 15.69
N ASP A 55 0.59 -0.60 16.70
CA ASP A 55 1.18 -0.35 18.01
C ASP A 55 0.50 0.80 18.79
N TYR A 56 -0.79 1.03 18.56
CA TYR A 56 -1.57 1.95 19.38
C TYR A 56 -2.30 1.22 20.50
N GLU A 57 -2.03 1.64 21.73
CA GLU A 57 -2.88 1.33 22.87
C GLU A 57 -4.11 2.24 22.86
N ILE A 58 -5.28 1.64 23.06
CA ILE A 58 -6.57 2.32 23.02
C ILE A 58 -7.17 2.35 24.43
N LYS A 59 -7.63 3.52 24.85
CA LYS A 59 -8.33 3.70 26.13
C LYS A 59 -9.73 4.24 25.91
N PHE A 60 -10.72 3.50 26.40
CA PHE A 60 -12.13 3.89 26.42
C PHE A 60 -12.44 4.69 27.69
N GLY A 61 -13.27 5.72 27.54
CA GLY A 61 -13.69 6.64 28.59
C GLY A 61 -14.65 7.65 27.98
N LYS A 62 -14.83 8.83 28.60
CA LYS A 62 -15.71 9.89 28.01
C LYS A 62 -15.33 10.26 26.56
N HIS A 63 -14.05 10.12 26.21
CA HIS A 63 -13.58 10.24 24.82
C HIS A 63 -12.48 9.21 24.60
N ILE A 64 -12.55 8.49 23.48
CA ILE A 64 -11.51 7.54 23.07
C ILE A 64 -10.14 8.23 22.99
N ALA A 65 -9.12 7.55 23.47
CA ALA A 65 -7.75 8.05 23.48
C ALA A 65 -6.77 7.00 22.98
N PHE A 66 -5.78 7.44 22.22
CA PHE A 66 -4.79 6.59 21.56
C PHE A 66 -3.38 6.93 22.04
N ARG A 67 -2.55 5.90 22.24
CA ARG A 67 -1.13 6.05 22.58
C ARG A 67 -0.30 5.09 21.75
N HIS A 68 0.55 5.64 20.87
CA HIS A 68 1.56 4.84 20.19
C HIS A 68 2.63 4.38 21.21
N LYS A 69 3.20 3.19 21.06
CA LYS A 69 4.25 2.64 21.94
C LYS A 69 5.41 3.61 22.23
N ASP A 70 5.81 4.39 21.22
CA ASP A 70 6.90 5.37 21.32
C ASP A 70 6.50 6.68 22.01
N LYS A 71 5.26 6.80 22.50
CA LYS A 71 4.72 8.02 23.12
C LYS A 71 4.31 7.77 24.56
N GLN A 72 4.80 8.60 25.48
CA GLN A 72 4.53 8.45 26.91
C GLN A 72 3.05 8.70 27.29
N ARG A 73 2.35 9.60 26.60
CA ARG A 73 1.00 10.08 26.97
C ARG A 73 -0.05 9.73 25.93
N PHE A 74 -1.26 9.42 26.38
CA PHE A 74 -2.44 9.28 25.51
C PHE A 74 -2.85 10.61 24.87
N THR A 75 -3.27 10.54 23.62
CA THR A 75 -3.90 11.64 22.88
C THR A 75 -5.39 11.35 22.76
N ARG A 76 -6.25 12.22 23.31
CA ARG A 76 -7.71 12.08 23.15
C ARG A 76 -8.10 12.41 21.72
N ALA A 77 -8.89 11.57 21.07
CA ALA A 77 -9.27 11.74 19.67
C ALA A 77 -10.00 13.08 19.41
N LYS A 78 -10.83 13.53 20.37
CA LYS A 78 -11.49 14.84 20.32
C LYS A 78 -10.55 16.04 20.13
N THR A 79 -9.27 15.91 20.53
CA THR A 79 -8.29 17.01 20.40
C THR A 79 -7.84 17.19 18.95
N ILE A 80 -8.04 16.18 18.11
CA ILE A 80 -7.81 16.23 16.66
C ILE A 80 -8.90 17.07 16.00
N GLY A 81 -10.17 16.83 16.37
CA GLY A 81 -11.32 17.58 15.88
C GLY A 81 -12.64 16.94 16.28
N GLU A 82 -13.74 17.61 15.93
CA GLU A 82 -15.11 17.15 16.17
C GLU A 82 -15.41 15.87 15.37
N ASP A 83 -14.84 15.72 14.18
CA ASP A 83 -15.05 14.54 13.31
C ASP A 83 -14.19 13.31 13.69
N TYR A 84 -13.54 13.38 14.85
CA TYR A 84 -12.72 12.31 15.43
C TYR A 84 -13.26 11.86 16.80
N THR A 85 -14.51 12.20 17.15
CA THR A 85 -15.17 11.57 18.29
C THR A 85 -15.53 10.12 17.97
N GLU A 86 -15.75 9.31 19.01
CA GLU A 86 -16.10 7.90 18.83
C GLU A 86 -17.36 7.72 17.98
N GLU A 87 -18.39 8.54 18.22
CA GLU A 87 -19.64 8.48 17.44
C GLU A 87 -19.37 8.79 15.97
N ARG A 88 -18.59 9.83 15.68
CA ARG A 88 -18.23 10.22 14.31
C ARG A 88 -17.38 9.18 13.61
N LEU A 89 -16.45 8.53 14.32
CA LEU A 89 -15.64 7.47 13.74
C LEU A 89 -16.49 6.24 13.39
N LYS A 90 -17.44 5.86 14.25
CA LYS A 90 -18.41 4.79 13.97
C LYS A 90 -19.32 5.13 12.79
N GLU A 91 -19.85 6.35 12.74
CA GLU A 91 -20.63 6.84 11.59
C GLU A 91 -19.82 6.77 10.30
N ARG A 92 -18.55 7.20 10.31
CA ARG A 92 -17.68 7.17 9.11
C ARG A 92 -17.38 5.75 8.61
N ILE A 93 -17.29 4.78 9.51
CA ILE A 93 -17.12 3.37 9.14
C ILE A 93 -18.42 2.83 8.53
N ALA A 94 -19.57 3.14 9.13
CA ALA A 94 -20.88 2.72 8.63
C ALA A 94 -21.25 3.38 7.29
N GLU A 95 -21.02 4.69 7.12
CA GLU A 95 -21.25 5.42 5.87
C GLU A 95 -20.46 4.83 4.70
N ARG A 96 -19.31 4.21 4.96
CA ARG A 96 -18.51 3.56 3.93
C ARG A 96 -19.22 2.34 3.33
N GLU A 97 -20.00 1.60 4.12
CA GLU A 97 -20.82 0.50 3.58
C GLU A 97 -21.88 1.02 2.60
N PHE A 98 -22.33 2.26 2.75
CA PHE A 98 -23.30 2.92 1.87
C PHE A 98 -22.69 3.72 0.73
N ILE A 99 -21.40 4.07 0.79
CA ILE A 99 -20.65 4.54 -0.37
C ILE A 99 -20.40 3.31 -1.25
N ASN A 100 -21.44 2.93 -2.00
CA ASN A 100 -21.26 2.33 -3.31
C ASN A 100 -20.36 3.30 -4.08
N THR A 101 -19.04 3.09 -4.02
CA THR A 101 -18.12 3.80 -4.90
C THR A 101 -18.69 3.56 -6.29
N PRO A 102 -19.15 4.60 -7.02
CA PRO A 102 -19.70 4.39 -8.33
C PRO A 102 -18.66 3.60 -9.09
N THR A 103 -19.05 2.42 -9.58
CA THR A 103 -18.14 1.58 -10.35
C THR A 103 -17.59 2.48 -11.42
N VAL A 104 -16.26 2.70 -11.40
CA VAL A 104 -15.60 3.49 -12.42
C VAL A 104 -16.06 2.90 -13.74
N LYS A 105 -16.83 3.66 -14.51
CA LYS A 105 -17.42 3.16 -15.75
C LYS A 105 -16.25 2.72 -16.61
N LYS A 106 -16.16 1.41 -16.85
CA LYS A 106 -15.14 0.86 -17.74
C LYS A 106 -15.39 1.47 -19.11
N ARG A 107 -14.32 1.96 -19.75
CA ARG A 107 -14.41 2.53 -21.11
C ARG A 107 -14.90 1.49 -22.12
N ILE A 108 -14.56 0.22 -21.90
CA ILE A 108 -14.88 -0.89 -22.79
C ILE A 108 -15.76 -1.89 -22.03
N GLY A 109 -16.97 -2.09 -22.52
CA GLY A 109 -17.94 -3.03 -21.97
C GLY A 109 -17.63 -4.51 -22.27
N ASN A 110 -18.50 -5.41 -21.79
CA ASN A 110 -18.50 -6.82 -22.18
C ASN A 110 -19.41 -7.02 -23.40
N VAL A 111 -18.93 -7.79 -24.38
CA VAL A 111 -19.78 -8.37 -25.44
C VAL A 111 -20.59 -9.53 -24.87
N ILE A 112 -21.88 -9.57 -25.22
CA ILE A 112 -22.79 -10.67 -24.94
C ILE A 112 -22.62 -11.75 -26.02
N ASP A 113 -22.36 -12.97 -25.60
CA ASP A 113 -22.32 -14.12 -26.52
C ASP A 113 -23.75 -14.47 -26.98
N MET A 114 -24.04 -14.20 -28.25
CA MET A 114 -25.35 -14.42 -28.85
C MET A 114 -25.69 -15.92 -29.00
N ASN A 115 -24.68 -16.80 -29.06
CA ASN A 115 -24.86 -18.22 -29.32
C ASN A 115 -25.11 -19.03 -28.04
N THR A 116 -24.51 -18.61 -26.92
CA THR A 116 -24.61 -19.34 -25.65
C THR A 116 -25.64 -18.76 -24.69
N ASN A 117 -25.98 -17.48 -24.79
CA ASN A 117 -26.87 -16.84 -23.84
C ASN A 117 -28.34 -17.26 -24.03
N ALA A 118 -28.91 -17.94 -23.02
CA ALA A 118 -30.30 -18.40 -23.03
C ALA A 118 -31.33 -17.27 -23.23
N LYS A 119 -31.09 -16.10 -22.61
CA LYS A 119 -32.00 -14.94 -22.73
C LYS A 119 -32.08 -14.39 -24.15
N VAL A 120 -30.99 -14.51 -24.92
CA VAL A 120 -30.98 -14.12 -26.34
C VAL A 120 -31.89 -15.06 -27.14
N LYS A 121 -31.87 -16.36 -26.84
CA LYS A 121 -32.71 -17.37 -27.52
C LYS A 121 -34.18 -17.26 -27.14
N GLU A 122 -34.47 -16.91 -25.89
CA GLU A 122 -35.83 -16.85 -25.34
C GLU A 122 -36.58 -15.55 -25.70
N SER A 123 -35.87 -14.43 -25.92
CA SER A 123 -36.49 -13.13 -26.12
C SER A 123 -35.90 -12.36 -27.30
N LYS A 124 -36.71 -12.19 -28.36
CA LYS A 124 -36.35 -11.35 -29.53
C LYS A 124 -36.03 -9.91 -29.17
N GLY A 125 -36.69 -9.36 -28.13
CA GLY A 125 -36.41 -8.01 -27.66
C GLY A 125 -35.02 -7.90 -27.04
N TYR A 126 -34.62 -8.90 -26.25
CA TYR A 126 -33.29 -8.97 -25.66
C TYR A 126 -32.22 -9.25 -26.71
N GLU A 127 -32.51 -10.08 -27.71
CA GLU A 127 -31.65 -10.32 -28.87
C GLU A 127 -31.34 -9.01 -29.62
N TYR A 128 -32.36 -8.20 -29.93
CA TYR A 128 -32.17 -6.91 -30.59
C TYR A 128 -31.33 -5.95 -29.74
N TRP A 129 -31.63 -5.87 -28.42
CA TRP A 129 -30.86 -5.05 -27.50
C TRP A 129 -29.39 -5.51 -27.41
N ALA A 130 -29.13 -6.81 -27.28
CA ALA A 130 -27.80 -7.39 -27.19
C ALA A 130 -27.00 -7.14 -28.47
N THR A 131 -27.64 -7.23 -29.65
CA THR A 131 -27.01 -6.90 -30.93
C THR A 131 -26.53 -5.45 -30.98
N LYS A 132 -27.40 -4.50 -30.61
CA LYS A 132 -27.04 -3.07 -30.56
C LYS A 132 -25.96 -2.78 -29.51
N HIS A 133 -26.06 -3.42 -28.34
CA HIS A 133 -25.06 -3.32 -27.26
C HIS A 133 -23.69 -3.82 -27.70
N ASN A 134 -23.63 -4.98 -28.35
CA ASN A 134 -22.39 -5.57 -28.85
C ASN A 134 -21.75 -4.70 -29.94
N LEU A 135 -22.53 -4.16 -30.87
CA LEU A 135 -22.05 -3.22 -31.89
C LEU A 135 -21.40 -1.99 -31.26
N ASN A 136 -22.05 -1.37 -30.27
CA ASN A 136 -21.49 -0.23 -29.56
C ASN A 136 -20.20 -0.59 -28.81
N THR A 137 -20.19 -1.73 -28.12
CA THR A 137 -19.01 -2.21 -27.36
C THR A 137 -17.81 -2.50 -28.29
N MET A 138 -18.07 -3.06 -29.47
CA MET A 138 -17.04 -3.31 -30.47
C MET A 138 -16.55 -2.02 -31.13
N ALA A 139 -17.43 -1.03 -31.33
CA ALA A 139 -17.01 0.29 -31.82
C ALA A 139 -16.03 0.96 -30.84
N GLU A 140 -16.29 0.91 -29.53
CA GLU A 140 -15.36 1.39 -28.49
C GLU A 140 -14.01 0.65 -28.56
N SER A 141 -14.04 -0.68 -28.77
CA SER A 141 -12.84 -1.51 -28.93
C SER A 141 -12.02 -1.10 -30.17
N VAL A 142 -12.69 -0.82 -31.29
CA VAL A 142 -12.06 -0.35 -32.53
C VAL A 142 -11.44 1.04 -32.38
N ILE A 143 -12.10 1.95 -31.64
CA ILE A 143 -11.53 3.26 -31.32
C ILE A 143 -10.22 3.10 -30.55
N PHE A 144 -10.20 2.25 -29.52
CA PHE A 144 -8.99 1.97 -28.75
C PHE A 144 -7.86 1.43 -29.64
N ILE A 145 -8.16 0.44 -30.48
CA ILE A 145 -7.21 -0.18 -31.41
C ILE A 145 -6.60 0.88 -32.35
N ARG A 146 -7.44 1.79 -32.88
CA ARG A 146 -6.99 2.86 -33.76
C ARG A 146 -6.14 3.90 -33.02
N GLU A 147 -6.50 4.28 -31.80
CA GLU A 147 -5.73 5.20 -30.95
C GLU A 147 -4.31 4.68 -30.69
N HIS A 148 -4.16 3.37 -30.54
CA HIS A 148 -2.88 2.71 -30.32
C HIS A 148 -2.19 2.25 -31.61
N GLY A 149 -2.75 2.57 -32.79
CA GLY A 149 -2.17 2.22 -34.09
C GLY A 149 -2.12 0.71 -34.38
N ILE A 150 -2.91 -0.10 -33.66
CA ILE A 150 -2.98 -1.55 -33.82
C ILE A 150 -3.78 -1.85 -35.09
N LYS A 151 -3.23 -2.65 -36.00
CA LYS A 151 -3.84 -2.94 -37.32
C LYS A 151 -4.33 -4.37 -37.47
N SER A 152 -3.94 -5.28 -36.58
CA SER A 152 -4.33 -6.69 -36.63
C SER A 152 -4.50 -7.28 -35.23
N VAL A 153 -5.18 -8.43 -35.16
CA VAL A 153 -5.33 -9.21 -33.91
C VAL A 153 -3.97 -9.69 -33.41
N GLN A 154 -3.07 -10.07 -34.31
CA GLN A 154 -1.70 -10.42 -33.94
C GLN A 154 -0.96 -9.25 -33.28
N GLN A 155 -1.09 -8.03 -33.83
CA GLN A 155 -0.50 -6.83 -33.22
C GLN A 155 -1.14 -6.50 -31.86
N LEU A 156 -2.43 -6.81 -31.67
CA LEU A 156 -3.09 -6.70 -30.36
C LEU A 156 -2.48 -7.67 -29.36
N ASP A 157 -2.27 -8.93 -29.74
CA ASP A 157 -1.66 -9.96 -28.90
C ASP A 157 -0.20 -9.61 -28.55
N GLU A 158 0.58 -9.11 -29.50
CA GLU A 158 1.93 -8.60 -29.27
C GLU A 158 1.94 -7.39 -28.31
N PHE A 159 0.98 -6.48 -28.46
CA PHE A 159 0.85 -5.31 -27.59
C PHE A 159 0.45 -5.71 -26.15
N ILE A 160 -0.45 -6.69 -26.00
CA ILE A 160 -0.80 -7.30 -24.71
C ILE A 160 0.44 -7.89 -24.06
N GLN A 161 1.20 -8.71 -24.80
CA GLN A 161 2.41 -9.33 -24.28
C GLN A 161 3.44 -8.30 -23.84
N LYS A 162 3.71 -7.30 -24.68
CA LYS A 162 4.64 -6.20 -24.35
C LYS A 162 4.21 -5.46 -23.08
N THR A 163 2.93 -5.13 -22.95
CA THR A 163 2.39 -4.43 -21.77
C THR A 163 2.50 -5.30 -20.52
N ALA A 164 2.26 -6.61 -20.65
CA ALA A 164 2.44 -7.58 -19.56
C ALA A 164 3.90 -7.67 -19.11
N ASP A 165 4.84 -7.74 -20.05
CA ASP A 165 6.27 -7.81 -19.78
C ASP A 165 6.80 -6.52 -19.10
N GLU A 166 6.37 -5.35 -19.57
CA GLU A 166 6.68 -4.07 -18.94
C GLU A 166 6.17 -4.00 -17.49
N ARG A 167 4.93 -4.48 -17.27
CA ARG A 167 4.32 -4.53 -15.95
C ARG A 167 5.03 -5.52 -15.03
N GLN A 168 5.44 -6.68 -15.54
CA GLN A 168 6.23 -7.66 -14.81
C GLN A 168 7.60 -7.07 -14.42
N ASN A 169 8.27 -6.40 -15.34
CA ASN A 169 9.54 -5.71 -15.07
C ASN A 169 9.39 -4.63 -13.98
N LEU A 170 8.31 -3.83 -14.01
CA LEU A 170 8.02 -2.87 -12.94
C LEU A 170 7.83 -3.57 -11.58
N GLN A 171 7.08 -4.68 -11.55
CA GLN A 171 6.89 -5.47 -10.34
C GLN A 171 8.21 -6.02 -9.80
N ASP A 172 9.08 -6.53 -10.65
CA ASP A 172 10.37 -7.09 -10.25
C ASP A 172 11.33 -6.00 -9.75
N LYS A 173 11.31 -4.80 -10.33
CA LYS A 173 12.02 -3.63 -9.79
C LYS A 173 11.51 -3.25 -8.40
N ILE A 174 10.19 -3.25 -8.18
CA ILE A 174 9.59 -2.97 -6.87
C ILE A 174 10.04 -4.02 -5.84
N LYS A 175 9.96 -5.31 -6.18
CA LYS A 175 10.43 -6.41 -5.31
C LYS A 175 11.92 -6.29 -4.97
N ALA A 176 12.74 -5.91 -5.94
CA ALA A 176 14.18 -5.71 -5.72
C ALA A 176 14.45 -4.53 -4.77
N ILE A 177 13.65 -3.45 -4.83
CA ILE A 177 13.73 -2.34 -3.88
C ILE A 177 13.29 -2.81 -2.48
N ASP A 178 12.19 -3.55 -2.37
CA ASP A 178 11.69 -4.06 -1.10
C ASP A 178 12.74 -4.93 -0.38
N LYS A 179 13.38 -5.85 -1.13
CA LYS A 179 14.48 -6.67 -0.59
C LYS A 179 15.64 -5.82 -0.09
N LYS A 180 16.03 -4.76 -0.81
CA LYS A 180 17.09 -3.85 -0.39
C LYS A 180 16.72 -3.04 0.86
N MET A 181 15.46 -2.59 0.94
CA MET A 181 14.95 -1.88 2.10
C MET A 181 14.94 -2.76 3.35
N GLU A 182 14.51 -4.02 3.22
CA GLU A 182 14.53 -5.02 4.29
C GLU A 182 15.96 -5.23 4.81
N GLN A 183 16.92 -5.47 3.91
CA GLN A 183 18.34 -5.63 4.26
C GLN A 183 18.92 -4.41 5.00
N LEU A 184 18.58 -3.20 4.54
CA LEU A 184 19.02 -1.96 5.19
C LEU A 184 18.35 -1.76 6.55
N SER A 185 17.09 -2.15 6.72
CA SER A 185 16.39 -2.13 8.00
C SER A 185 17.04 -3.07 9.01
N THR A 186 17.32 -4.32 8.61
CA THR A 186 18.06 -5.28 9.46
C THR A 186 19.44 -4.74 9.82
N THR A 187 20.16 -4.16 8.86
CA THR A 187 21.46 -3.51 9.12
C THR A 187 21.32 -2.39 10.17
N MET A 188 20.27 -1.58 10.08
CA MET A 188 19.99 -0.49 11.02
C MET A 188 19.73 -1.01 12.44
N GLU A 189 18.96 -2.10 12.57
CA GLU A 189 18.69 -2.76 13.86
C GLU A 189 19.97 -3.34 14.47
N GLN A 190 20.78 -4.05 13.68
CA GLN A 190 22.07 -4.56 14.12
C GLN A 190 23.00 -3.43 14.60
N VAL A 191 23.08 -2.32 13.85
CA VAL A 191 23.87 -1.14 14.25
C VAL A 191 23.34 -0.55 15.56
N HIS A 192 22.02 -0.50 15.74
CA HIS A 192 21.41 -0.03 16.98
C HIS A 192 21.76 -0.93 18.17
N ILE A 193 21.65 -2.26 18.01
CA ILE A 193 22.03 -3.25 19.04
C ILE A 193 23.50 -3.08 19.42
N VAL A 194 24.40 -3.00 18.43
CA VAL A 194 25.83 -2.78 18.67
C VAL A 194 26.07 -1.48 19.41
N LYS A 195 25.42 -0.38 19.05
CA LYS A 195 25.56 0.89 19.77
C LYS A 195 25.02 0.81 21.21
N LYS A 196 23.88 0.16 21.41
CA LYS A 196 23.18 0.05 22.70
C LYS A 196 23.96 -0.78 23.71
N TYR A 197 24.48 -1.94 23.31
CA TYR A 197 25.13 -2.89 24.23
C TYR A 197 26.66 -2.84 24.23
N ARG A 198 27.26 -1.84 23.56
CA ARG A 198 28.71 -1.66 23.48
C ARG A 198 29.42 -1.63 24.83
N ALA A 199 28.81 -1.00 25.84
CA ALA A 199 29.40 -0.87 27.17
C ALA A 199 29.53 -2.23 27.88
N TYR A 200 28.42 -2.98 27.95
CA TYR A 200 28.39 -4.33 28.52
C TYR A 200 29.38 -5.27 27.83
N TYR A 201 29.44 -5.24 26.49
CA TYR A 201 30.39 -6.06 25.76
C TYR A 201 31.85 -5.66 26.00
N LYS A 202 32.13 -4.35 26.17
CA LYS A 202 33.48 -3.87 26.47
C LYS A 202 33.95 -4.40 27.83
N GLU A 203 33.09 -4.40 28.83
CA GLU A 203 33.38 -4.93 30.17
C GLU A 203 33.58 -6.45 30.15
N TYR A 204 32.67 -7.17 29.50
CA TYR A 204 32.80 -8.62 29.27
C TYR A 204 34.14 -8.98 28.61
N LYS A 205 34.54 -8.24 27.57
CA LYS A 205 35.77 -8.51 26.82
C LYS A 205 37.04 -8.30 27.67
N VAL A 206 37.01 -7.43 28.67
CA VAL A 206 38.15 -7.21 29.57
C VAL A 206 38.32 -8.40 30.52
N ASN A 207 37.22 -9.00 31.00
CA ASN A 207 37.24 -10.15 31.91
C ASN A 207 36.38 -11.33 31.39
N PRO A 208 36.81 -12.04 30.33
CA PRO A 208 35.99 -13.09 29.71
C PRO A 208 35.72 -14.31 30.59
N SER A 209 36.51 -14.50 31.65
CA SER A 209 36.41 -15.62 32.58
C SER A 209 35.38 -15.39 33.70
N ASP A 210 34.81 -14.20 33.81
CA ASP A 210 33.78 -13.89 34.80
C ASP A 210 32.42 -14.46 34.36
N ARG A 211 32.13 -15.67 34.85
CA ARG A 211 30.89 -16.38 34.55
C ARG A 211 29.67 -15.69 35.15
N ALA A 212 29.80 -15.07 36.33
CA ALA A 212 28.68 -14.40 36.99
C ALA A 212 28.23 -13.18 36.18
N PHE A 213 29.19 -12.38 35.70
CA PHE A 213 28.91 -11.25 34.82
C PHE A 213 28.28 -11.69 33.49
N PHE A 214 28.82 -12.75 32.87
CA PHE A 214 28.27 -13.26 31.62
C PHE A 214 26.83 -13.74 31.79
N GLU A 215 26.50 -14.45 32.87
CA GLU A 215 25.14 -14.92 33.13
C GLU A 215 24.15 -13.77 33.37
N GLU A 216 24.56 -12.74 34.13
CA GLU A 216 23.74 -11.57 34.42
C GLU A 216 23.46 -10.72 33.16
N TYR A 217 24.48 -10.50 32.32
CA TYR A 217 24.38 -9.66 31.12
C TYR A 217 24.25 -10.45 29.81
N LYS A 218 23.94 -11.74 29.88
CA LYS A 218 23.80 -12.63 28.72
C LYS A 218 22.80 -12.09 27.69
N ALA A 219 21.70 -11.52 28.18
CA ALA A 219 20.62 -10.97 27.35
C ALA A 219 21.07 -9.73 26.52
N GLN A 220 22.19 -9.11 26.87
CA GLN A 220 22.77 -7.95 26.19
C GLN A 220 24.01 -8.34 25.37
N ILE A 221 24.82 -9.25 25.89
CA ILE A 221 26.06 -9.73 25.25
C ILE A 221 25.74 -10.58 24.01
N THR A 222 24.85 -11.56 24.11
CA THR A 222 24.54 -12.48 23.00
C THR A 222 23.99 -11.75 21.77
N PRO A 223 22.99 -10.85 21.88
CA PRO A 223 22.51 -10.10 20.70
C PRO A 223 23.57 -9.18 20.12
N TYR A 224 24.46 -8.62 20.94
CA TYR A 224 25.57 -7.80 20.48
C TYR A 224 26.55 -8.62 19.64
N GLU A 225 26.95 -9.80 20.09
CA GLU A 225 27.89 -10.68 19.38
C GLU A 225 27.33 -11.11 18.03
N ASN A 226 26.06 -11.52 18.01
CA ASN A 226 25.36 -11.91 16.79
C ASN A 226 25.23 -10.74 15.81
N ALA A 227 24.79 -9.56 16.27
CA ALA A 227 24.68 -8.38 15.41
C ALA A 227 26.05 -7.95 14.86
N LEU A 228 27.10 -8.03 15.68
CA LEU A 228 28.46 -7.68 15.25
C LEU A 228 29.05 -8.69 14.27
N SER A 229 28.78 -9.98 14.44
CA SER A 229 29.26 -11.03 13.51
C SER A 229 28.58 -10.91 12.15
N GLU A 230 27.25 -10.72 12.13
CA GLU A 230 26.49 -10.49 10.90
C GLU A 230 26.95 -9.23 10.17
N LEU A 231 27.12 -8.10 10.87
CA LEU A 231 27.61 -6.87 10.25
C LEU A 231 29.01 -7.02 9.63
N LYS A 232 29.90 -7.80 10.26
CA LYS A 232 31.26 -8.06 9.76
C LYS A 232 31.29 -8.88 8.47
N THR A 233 30.24 -9.67 8.17
CA THR A 233 30.16 -10.42 6.91
C THR A 233 30.04 -9.49 5.70
N THR A 234 29.41 -8.32 5.89
CA THR A 234 29.04 -7.41 4.80
C THR A 234 29.83 -6.11 4.83
N TYR A 235 30.23 -5.63 6.02
CA TYR A 235 30.87 -4.33 6.20
C TYR A 235 32.21 -4.44 6.93
N SER A 236 33.25 -3.80 6.38
CA SER A 236 34.57 -3.70 7.02
C SER A 236 34.60 -2.74 8.21
N LYS A 237 33.67 -1.79 8.26
CA LYS A 237 33.50 -0.79 9.33
C LYS A 237 32.01 -0.68 9.68
N LEU A 238 31.72 -0.29 10.92
CA LEU A 238 30.34 -0.11 11.38
C LEU A 238 29.62 0.92 10.49
N PRO A 239 28.52 0.55 9.82
CA PRO A 239 27.84 1.46 8.92
C PRO A 239 27.17 2.62 9.67
N ASN A 240 27.12 3.78 9.02
CA ASN A 240 26.59 5.00 9.60
C ASN A 240 25.06 5.01 9.51
N SER A 241 24.40 5.07 10.67
CA SER A 241 22.94 5.12 10.80
C SER A 241 22.29 6.25 9.99
N LYS A 242 22.93 7.43 9.88
CA LYS A 242 22.39 8.56 9.10
C LYS A 242 22.36 8.24 7.60
N ASP A 243 23.39 7.55 7.11
CA ASP A 243 23.51 7.20 5.69
C ASP A 243 22.54 6.07 5.32
N ILE A 244 22.32 5.11 6.24
CA ILE A 244 21.30 4.06 6.08
C ILE A 244 19.90 4.68 5.95
N LEU A 245 19.55 5.62 6.84
CA LEU A 245 18.26 6.31 6.80
C LEU A 245 18.09 7.09 5.49
N ALA A 246 19.09 7.87 5.08
CA ALA A 246 19.04 8.61 3.82
C ALA A 246 18.89 7.69 2.59
N ASN A 247 19.46 6.48 2.63
CA ASN A 247 19.28 5.49 1.57
C ASN A 247 17.89 4.85 1.59
N LEU A 248 17.33 4.58 2.77
CA LEU A 248 15.95 4.11 2.92
C LEU A 248 14.95 5.12 2.38
N ASP A 249 15.10 6.41 2.70
CA ASP A 249 14.23 7.47 2.18
C ASP A 249 14.29 7.54 0.63
N LYS A 250 15.49 7.52 0.06
CA LYS A 250 15.68 7.49 -1.41
C LYS A 250 15.05 6.26 -2.07
N LEU A 251 15.14 5.09 -1.43
CA LEU A 251 14.53 3.86 -1.94
C LEU A 251 13.01 3.91 -1.85
N GLN A 252 12.48 4.48 -0.77
CA GLN A 252 11.05 4.66 -0.57
C GLN A 252 10.45 5.61 -1.63
N ASP A 253 11.13 6.72 -1.94
CA ASP A 253 10.71 7.64 -2.99
C ASP A 253 10.68 6.95 -4.36
N LYS A 254 11.73 6.21 -4.71
CA LYS A 254 11.78 5.41 -5.96
C LYS A 254 10.68 4.36 -6.01
N LYS A 255 10.41 3.67 -4.90
CA LYS A 255 9.32 2.70 -4.80
C LYS A 255 7.97 3.37 -5.06
N ASN A 256 7.74 4.55 -4.47
CA ASN A 256 6.50 5.28 -4.66
C ASN A 256 6.27 5.65 -6.14
N THR A 257 7.32 6.14 -6.82
CA THR A 257 7.26 6.44 -8.27
C THR A 257 6.95 5.19 -9.09
N LEU A 258 7.69 4.09 -8.88
CA LEU A 258 7.45 2.84 -9.61
C LEU A 258 6.06 2.24 -9.33
N MET A 259 5.57 2.38 -8.09
CA MET A 259 4.23 1.92 -7.72
C MET A 259 3.13 2.74 -8.40
N GLN A 260 3.35 4.05 -8.57
CA GLN A 260 2.45 4.91 -9.36
C GLN A 260 2.44 4.51 -10.83
N GLU A 261 3.61 4.29 -11.45
CA GLU A 261 3.73 3.78 -12.82
C GLU A 261 3.00 2.44 -12.97
N TYR A 262 3.30 1.47 -12.10
CA TYR A 262 2.65 0.16 -12.08
C TYR A 262 1.13 0.24 -11.90
N SER A 263 0.64 1.20 -11.11
CA SER A 263 -0.80 1.39 -10.91
C SER A 263 -1.47 2.04 -12.12
N SER A 264 -0.77 2.96 -12.79
CA SER A 264 -1.25 3.63 -14.01
C SER A 264 -1.38 2.70 -15.21
N THR A 265 -0.64 1.58 -15.26
CA THR A 265 -0.78 0.58 -16.33
C THR A 265 -2.02 -0.30 -16.20
N LYS A 266 -2.64 -0.36 -15.01
CA LYS A 266 -3.77 -1.27 -14.73
C LYS A 266 -4.99 -1.02 -15.62
N PRO A 267 -5.49 0.22 -15.79
CA PRO A 267 -6.67 0.46 -16.62
C PRO A 267 -6.46 0.03 -18.07
N THR A 268 -5.30 0.37 -18.65
CA THR A 268 -4.95 0.00 -20.03
C THR A 268 -4.88 -1.52 -20.19
N MET A 269 -4.31 -2.23 -19.21
CA MET A 269 -4.25 -3.70 -19.24
C MET A 269 -5.63 -4.34 -19.16
N ASP A 270 -6.49 -3.84 -18.28
CA ASP A 270 -7.87 -4.31 -18.12
C ASP A 270 -8.67 -4.09 -19.42
N GLU A 271 -8.48 -2.94 -20.08
CA GLU A 271 -9.07 -2.62 -21.38
C GLU A 271 -8.59 -3.57 -22.49
N LEU A 272 -7.28 -3.81 -22.60
CA LEU A 272 -6.71 -4.71 -23.59
C LEU A 272 -7.23 -6.16 -23.46
N TYR A 273 -7.27 -6.69 -22.24
CA TYR A 273 -7.82 -8.02 -22.00
C TYR A 273 -9.31 -8.09 -22.33
N GLN A 274 -10.05 -7.03 -22.00
CA GLN A 274 -11.46 -6.95 -22.32
C GLN A 274 -11.70 -6.90 -23.83
N ILE A 275 -10.92 -6.11 -24.58
CA ILE A 275 -10.95 -6.08 -26.05
C ILE A 275 -10.67 -7.47 -26.59
N ARG A 276 -9.59 -8.11 -26.14
CA ARG A 276 -9.21 -9.43 -26.65
C ARG A 276 -10.27 -10.50 -26.42
N LYS A 277 -10.90 -10.47 -25.23
CA LYS A 277 -12.04 -11.33 -24.89
C LYS A 277 -13.24 -11.04 -25.78
N ASN A 278 -13.59 -9.76 -25.95
CA ASN A 278 -14.70 -9.32 -26.79
C ASN A 278 -14.51 -9.77 -28.24
N TYR A 279 -13.30 -9.63 -28.80
CA TYR A 279 -12.95 -10.12 -30.13
C TYR A 279 -13.17 -11.63 -30.27
N GLY A 280 -12.74 -12.42 -29.28
CA GLY A 280 -12.93 -13.87 -29.30
C GLY A 280 -14.40 -14.32 -29.29
N ILE A 281 -15.27 -13.54 -28.64
CA ILE A 281 -16.72 -13.80 -28.61
C ILE A 281 -17.39 -13.29 -29.90
N TYR A 282 -17.06 -12.08 -30.33
CA TYR A 282 -17.78 -11.37 -31.40
C TYR A 282 -17.38 -11.83 -32.81
N MET A 283 -16.09 -12.09 -33.04
CA MET A 283 -15.58 -12.46 -34.37
C MET A 283 -15.57 -13.98 -34.61
N GLY A 284 -15.85 -14.80 -33.57
CA GLY A 284 -15.78 -16.25 -33.66
C GLY A 284 -14.36 -16.78 -33.84
N LYS A 285 -14.18 -18.09 -33.65
CA LYS A 285 -12.91 -18.83 -33.85
C LYS A 285 -12.52 -19.00 -35.33
N GLU A 286 -13.07 -18.20 -36.24
CA GLU A 286 -12.84 -18.30 -37.69
C GLU A 286 -12.25 -16.98 -38.21
N MET A 287 -10.93 -16.85 -38.16
CA MET A 287 -10.13 -16.13 -39.17
C MET A 287 -8.67 -16.61 -39.08
N GLU A 288 -8.47 -17.92 -39.25
CA GLU A 288 -7.31 -18.42 -39.99
C GLU A 288 -7.80 -18.70 -41.41
N ARG A 289 -7.78 -17.68 -42.27
CA ARG A 289 -7.85 -17.83 -43.73
C ARG A 289 -6.96 -16.79 -44.38
#